data_AF-A0AA95IBE3-F1
#
_entry.id   AF-A0AA95IBE3-F1
#
_cell.length_a   1.000
_cell.length_b   1.000
_cell.length_c   1.000
_cell.angle_alpha   90.00
_cell.angle_beta   90.00
_cell.angle_gamma   90.00
#
_symmetry.space_group_name_H-M   'P 1'
#
loop_
_entity.id
_entity.type
_entity.pdbx_description
1 polymer ?
#
loop_
_entity_poly.entity_id
_entity_poly.type
_entity_poly.pdbx_seq_one_letter_code
_entity_poly.pdbx_strand_id
1 'polypeptide(L)' 'MITMTKLSYSGLKYGESDVEVKLLVDIQNDWFEITHTKEVSQVMNKSTGEYIIVKRYTLKFEVVS' A
#
# COMPACT_ATOMS: atom_id res chain seq x y z
N MET A 1 -16.55 -2.01 -20.97
CA MET A 1 -15.27 -1.72 -20.28
C MET A 1 -15.38 -2.38 -18.93
N ILE A 2 -14.46 -3.30 -18.58
CA ILE A 2 -14.36 -3.80 -17.21
C ILE A 2 -13.61 -2.71 -16.45
N THR A 3 -14.28 -2.03 -15.51
CA THR A 3 -13.63 -1.05 -14.64
C THR A 3 -12.68 -1.83 -13.72
N MET A 4 -11.38 -1.57 -13.82
CA MET A 4 -10.37 -2.30 -13.05
C MET A 4 -10.33 -1.71 -11.64
N THR A 5 -10.95 -2.39 -10.69
CA THR A 5 -10.91 -1.99 -9.28
C THR A 5 -9.48 -2.08 -8.76
N LYS A 6 -8.89 -0.95 -8.37
CA LYS A 6 -7.59 -0.91 -7.69
C LYS A 6 -7.75 -0.52 -6.24
N LEU A 7 -6.79 -0.93 -5.41
CA LEU A 7 -6.65 -0.46 -4.05
C LEU A 7 -5.46 0.49 -3.99
N SER A 8 -5.67 1.67 -3.42
CA SER A 8 -4.66 2.69 -3.16
C SER A 8 -4.26 2.65 -1.70
N TYR A 9 -3.11 2.08 -1.40
CA TYR A 9 -2.51 2.11 -0.06
C TYR A 9 -1.62 3.35 0.09
N SER A 10 -1.74 4.07 1.19
CA SER A 10 -0.93 5.26 1.47
C SER A 10 -0.59 5.41 2.95
N GLY A 11 0.40 6.23 3.26
CA GLY A 11 0.77 6.58 4.63
C GLY A 11 2.10 7.33 4.71
N LEU A 12 2.49 7.72 5.92
CA LEU A 12 3.75 8.41 6.14
C LEU A 12 4.91 7.41 6.16
N LYS A 13 5.91 7.64 5.32
CA LYS A 13 7.10 6.79 5.18
C LYS A 13 7.80 6.61 6.52
N TYR A 14 8.14 5.37 6.85
CA TYR A 14 8.93 5.10 8.04
C TYR A 14 10.39 5.54 7.85
N GLY A 15 10.97 6.23 8.83
CA GLY A 15 12.34 6.75 8.78
C GLY A 15 12.49 8.15 8.17
N GLU A 16 11.45 8.71 7.57
CA GLU A 16 11.43 10.08 7.05
C GLU A 16 10.31 10.90 7.70
N SER A 17 10.54 12.20 7.87
CA SER A 17 9.54 13.12 8.43
C SER A 17 8.63 13.62 7.32
N ASP A 18 7.32 13.43 7.51
CA ASP A 18 6.23 14.01 6.71
C ASP A 18 6.24 13.71 5.20
N VAL A 19 6.89 12.61 4.79
CA VAL A 19 6.81 12.11 3.41
C VAL A 19 5.68 11.09 3.28
N GLU A 20 4.65 11.42 2.49
CA GLU A 20 3.59 10.48 2.14
C GLU A 20 3.99 9.62 0.95
N VAL A 21 3.80 8.30 1.07
CA VAL A 21 4.04 7.32 -0.01
C VAL A 21 2.76 6.57 -0.33
N LYS A 22 2.63 6.11 -1.57
CA LYS A 22 1.46 5.39 -2.07
C LYS A 22 1.87 4.18 -2.91
N LEU A 23 1.07 3.11 -2.81
CA LEU A 23 1.14 1.93 -3.68
C LEU A 23 -0.25 1.62 -4.22
N LEU A 24 -0.36 1.45 -5.54
CA LEU A 24 -1.57 0.98 -6.20
C LEU A 24 -1.43 -0.51 -6.50
N VAL A 25 -2.48 -1.28 -6.19
CA VAL A 25 -2.56 -2.70 -6.54
C VAL A 25 -3.86 -2.98 -7.27
N ASP A 26 -3.80 -3.81 -8.30
CA ASP A 26 -4.98 -4.29 -9.02
C ASP A 26 -5.55 -5.52 -8.32
N ILE A 27 -6.79 -5.44 -7.82
CA ILE A 27 -7.37 -6.54 -7.02
C ILE A 27 -7.66 -7.81 -7.84
N GLN A 28 -7.78 -7.68 -9.17
CA GLN A 28 -8.08 -8.81 -10.05
C GLN A 28 -6.81 -9.49 -10.57
N ASN A 29 -5.73 -8.73 -10.69
CA ASN A 29 -4.51 -9.18 -11.38
C ASN A 29 -3.28 -9.31 -10.45
N ASP A 30 -3.26 -8.61 -9.32
CA ASP A 30 -2.10 -8.60 -8.42
C ASP A 30 -2.30 -9.49 -7.20
N TRP A 31 -1.21 -10.15 -6.81
CA TRP A 31 -1.06 -10.67 -5.46
C TRP A 31 -0.42 -9.60 -4.59
N PHE A 32 -1.09 -9.18 -3.52
CA PHE A 32 -0.51 -8.28 -2.54
C PHE A 32 -0.59 -8.85 -1.12
N GLU A 33 0.32 -8.39 -0.27
CA GLU A 33 0.38 -8.77 1.14
C GLU A 33 0.60 -7.53 2.01
N ILE A 34 -0.07 -7.52 3.16
CA ILE A 34 0.10 -6.49 4.18
C ILE A 34 0.62 -7.13 5.44
N THR A 35 1.76 -6.66 5.92
CA THR A 35 2.42 -7.15 7.14
C THR A 35 2.56 -6.02 8.14
N HIS A 36 2.21 -6.28 9.40
CA HIS A 36 2.25 -5.29 10.48
C HIS A 36 3.25 -5.68 11.57
N THR A 37 4.03 -4.71 12.04
CA THR A 37 4.77 -4.79 13.32
C THR A 37 4.20 -3.77 14.29
N LYS A 38 4.77 -3.62 15.50
CA LYS A 38 4.32 -2.58 16.44
C LYS A 38 4.46 -1.15 15.88
N GLU A 39 5.46 -0.92 15.04
CA GLU A 39 5.83 0.44 14.58
C GLU A 39 5.44 0.71 13.13
N VAL A 40 5.44 -0.31 12.29
CA VAL A 40 5.28 -0.14 10.83
C VAL A 40 4.22 -1.05 10.24
N SER A 41 3.74 -0.64 9.08
CA SER A 41 3.01 -1.50 8.14
C SER A 41 3.76 -1.51 6.82
N GLN A 42 3.98 -2.71 6.29
CA GLN A 42 4.49 -2.93 4.96
C GLN A 42 3.35 -3.39 4.07
N VAL A 43 3.18 -2.75 2.91
CA VAL A 43 2.32 -3.23 1.82
C VAL A 43 3.23 -3.60 0.66
N MET A 44 3.13 -4.85 0.19
CA MET A 44 3.94 -5.37 -0.91
C MET A 44 3.05 -5.90 -2.01
N ASN A 45 3.23 -5.42 -3.24
CA ASN A 45 2.73 -6.06 -4.44
C ASN A 45 3.73 -7.16 -4.81
N LYS A 46 3.37 -8.43 -4.60
CA LYS A 46 4.25 -9.57 -4.91
C LYS A 46 4.36 -9.83 -6.42
N SER A 47 3.39 -9.38 -7.22
CA SER A 47 3.45 -9.48 -8.68
C SER A 47 4.53 -8.58 -9.27
N THR A 48 4.69 -7.35 -8.74
CA THR A 48 5.66 -6.37 -9.26
C THR A 48 6.94 -6.26 -8.44
N GLY A 49 6.92 -6.71 -7.18
CA GLY A 49 8.01 -6.51 -6.22
C GLY A 49 8.03 -5.12 -5.57
N GLU A 50 7.10 -4.23 -5.95
CA GLU A 50 6.98 -2.91 -5.35
C GLU A 50 6.40 -2.99 -3.93
N TYR A 51 6.86 -2.10 -3.05
CA TYR A 51 6.38 -2.06 -1.68
C TYR A 51 6.48 -0.65 -1.07
N ILE A 52 5.65 -0.39 -0.07
CA ILE A 52 5.77 0.77 0.82
C ILE A 52 5.91 0.30 2.27
N ILE A 53 6.68 1.04 3.06
CA ILE A 53 6.77 0.87 4.52
C ILE A 53 6.37 2.20 5.17
N VAL A 54 5.29 2.18 5.94
CA VAL A 54 4.70 3.37 6.55
C VAL A 54 4.61 3.21 8.07
N LYS A 55 4.57 4.33 8.80
CA LYS A 55 4.25 4.35 10.24
C LYS A 55 2.89 3.68 10.44
N ARG A 56 2.80 2.71 11.37
CA ARG A 56 1.63 1.82 11.53
C ARG A 56 0.30 2.56 11.60
N TYR A 57 0.23 3.63 12.40
CA TYR A 57 -1.00 4.39 12.63
C TYR A 57 -1.38 5.33 11.47
N THR A 58 -0.58 5.37 10.41
CA THR A 58 -0.79 6.25 9.26
C THR A 58 -1.23 5.50 8.00
N LEU A 59 -1.24 4.16 8.01
CA LEU A 59 -1.68 3.37 6.87
C LEU A 59 -3.17 3.63 6.60
N LYS A 60 -3.47 4.00 5.36
CA LYS A 60 -4.81 4.15 4.82
C LYS A 60 -4.94 3.33 3.54
N PHE A 61 -6.15 2.88 3.24
CA PHE A 61 -6.47 2.30 1.94
C PHE A 61 -7.77 2.88 1.39
N GLU A 62 -7.85 3.01 0.07
CA GLU A 62 -9.02 3.50 -0.66
C GLU A 62 -9.26 2.59 -1.87
N VAL A 63 -10.53 2.33 -2.19
CA VAL A 63 -10.91 1.66 -3.44
C VAL A 63 -10.99 2.72 -4.53
N VAL A 64 -10.27 2.53 -5.63
CA VAL A 64 -10.29 3.43 -6.78
C VAL A 64 -10.76 2.65 -8.03
N SER A 65 -11.59 3.28 -8.84
CA SER A 65 -12.22 2.70 -10.05
C SER A 65 -11.58 3.22 -11.34
#